data_AF-A0A952WEB3-F1
#
_entry.id   AF-A0A952WEB3-F1
#
_cell.length_a   1.000
_cell.length_b   1.000
_cell.length_c   1.000
_cell.angle_alpha   90.00
_cell.angle_beta   90.00
_cell.angle_gamma   90.00
#
_symmetry.space_group_name_H-M   'P 1'
#
loop_
_entity.id
_entity.type
_entity.pdbx_description
1 polymer ?
#
loop_
_entity_poly.entity_id
_entity_poly.type
_entity_poly.pdbx_seq_one_letter_code
_entity_poly.pdbx_strand_id
1 'polypeptide(L)' 'MRALNRHLPTVAFRLSLVLVLGAMASCAPPLLSPDEPRSPFDRYDAVRNQRADQSFMDDYGVRRPDIRGRLGPRD' A
#
# COMPACT_ATOMS: atom_id res chain seq x y z
N MET A 1 38.19 -20.23 -23.68
CA MET A 1 37.10 -20.30 -22.68
C MET A 1 37.15 -19.24 -21.56
N ARG A 2 38.13 -18.31 -21.49
CA ARG A 2 38.23 -17.29 -20.40
C ARG A 2 37.45 -15.98 -20.62
N ALA A 3 37.02 -15.67 -21.84
CA ALA A 3 36.36 -14.40 -22.16
C ALA A 3 34.91 -14.30 -21.64
N LEU A 4 34.21 -15.44 -21.54
CA LEU A 4 32.81 -15.48 -21.11
C LEU A 4 32.62 -15.02 -19.65
N ASN A 5 33.63 -15.24 -18.80
CA ASN A 5 33.54 -15.00 -17.36
C ASN A 5 33.71 -13.51 -16.96
N ARG A 6 34.20 -12.65 -17.87
CA ARG A 6 34.37 -11.21 -17.59
C ARG A 6 33.06 -10.43 -17.65
N HIS A 7 32.07 -10.93 -18.40
CA HIS A 7 30.78 -10.25 -18.56
C HIS A 7 29.73 -10.71 -17.54
N LEU A 8 29.94 -11.86 -16.90
CA LEU A 8 29.09 -12.40 -15.83
C LEU A 8 28.76 -11.38 -14.72
N PRO A 9 29.75 -10.69 -14.10
CA PRO A 9 29.45 -9.75 -13.01
C PRO A 9 28.68 -8.52 -13.49
N THR A 10 28.97 -8.02 -14.69
CA THR A 10 28.25 -6.88 -15.28
C THR A 10 26.80 -7.23 -15.63
N VAL A 11 26.54 -8.45 -16.10
CA VAL A 11 25.18 -8.91 -16.40
C VAL A 11 24.40 -9.12 -15.10
N ALA A 12 25.01 -9.76 -14.10
CA ALA A 12 24.38 -9.96 -12.78
C ALA A 12 24.01 -8.63 -12.10
N PHE A 13 24.90 -7.64 -12.15
CA PHE A 13 24.64 -6.31 -11.59
C PHE A 13 23.52 -5.56 -12.33
N ARG A 14 23.49 -5.64 -13.67
CA ARG A 14 22.39 -5.05 -14.45
C ARG A 14 21.06 -5.72 -14.13
N LEU A 15 21.08 -7.04 -14.00
CA LEU A 15 19.88 -7.82 -13.69
C LEU A 15 19.36 -7.50 -12.28
N SER A 16 20.25 -7.38 -11.29
CA SER A 16 19.85 -6.97 -9.93
C SER A 16 19.32 -5.53 -9.89
N LEU A 17 19.94 -4.61 -10.62
CA LEU A 17 19.50 -3.22 -10.71
C LEU A 17 18.09 -3.11 -11.31
N VAL A 18 17.81 -3.83 -12.39
CA VAL A 18 16.48 -3.87 -13.00
C VAL A 18 15.43 -4.41 -12.03
N LEU A 19 15.78 -5.43 -11.24
CA LEU A 19 14.87 -6.05 -10.29
C LEU A 19 14.52 -5.11 -9.12
N VAL A 20 15.52 -4.37 -8.61
CA VAL A 20 15.32 -3.35 -7.56
C VAL A 20 14.45 -2.20 -8.06
N LEU A 21 14.74 -1.70 -9.27
CA LEU A 21 13.95 -0.62 -9.87
C LEU A 21 12.51 -1.05 -10.16
N GLY A 22 12.30 -2.29 -10.62
CA GLY A 22 10.97 -2.86 -10.82
C GLY A 22 10.17 -2.98 -9.52
N ALA A 23 10.81 -3.37 -8.42
CA ALA A 23 10.15 -3.45 -7.11
C ALA A 23 9.75 -2.07 -6.57
N MET A 24 10.61 -1.05 -6.75
CA MET A 24 10.32 0.33 -6.34
C MET A 24 9.23 0.98 -7.21
N ALA A 25 9.09 0.55 -8.46
CA ALA A 25 8.02 1.00 -9.36
C ALA A 25 6.67 0.30 -9.12
N SER A 26 6.57 -0.59 -8.11
CA SER A 26 5.28 -1.20 -7.75
C SER A 26 4.35 -0.15 -7.13
N CYS A 27 3.57 0.50 -7.99
CA CYS A 27 2.51 1.42 -7.62
C CYS A 27 1.29 0.60 -7.17
N ALA A 28 1.42 -0.10 -6.05
CA ALA A 28 0.27 -0.71 -5.40
C ALA A 28 -0.60 0.40 -4.80
N PRO A 29 -1.94 0.36 -4.97
CA PRO A 29 -2.83 1.28 -4.28
C PRO A 29 -2.59 1.19 -2.76
N PRO A 30 -2.71 2.29 -2.02
CA PRO A 30 -2.52 2.28 -0.59
C PRO A 30 -3.51 1.31 0.05
N LEU A 31 -3.03 0.50 1.01
CA LEU A 31 -3.77 -0.60 1.64
C LEU A 31 -5.12 -0.17 2.26
N LEU A 32 -5.32 1.13 2.49
CA LEU A 32 -6.53 1.74 3.04
C LEU A 32 -6.81 3.07 2.33
N SER A 33 -7.02 3.03 1.01
CA SER A 33 -7.36 4.22 0.24
C SER A 33 -8.68 4.85 0.76
N PRO A 34 -8.79 6.19 0.85
CA PRO A 34 -10.05 6.85 1.21
C PRO A 34 -11.19 6.56 0.22
N ASP A 35 -10.85 6.24 -1.03
CA ASP A 35 -11.83 5.90 -2.07
C ASP A 35 -12.24 4.42 -2.07
N GLU A 36 -11.56 3.58 -1.27
CA GLU A 36 -11.88 2.16 -1.22
C GLU A 36 -13.11 1.92 -0.32
N PRO A 37 -14.19 1.34 -0.85
CA PRO A 37 -15.38 1.05 -0.05
C PRO A 37 -15.09 -0.07 0.96
N ARG A 38 -15.41 0.16 2.22
CA ARG A 38 -15.34 -0.84 3.29
C ARG A 38 -16.47 -1.88 3.14
N SER A 39 -17.67 -1.42 2.82
CA SER A 39 -18.87 -2.25 2.76
C SER A 39 -19.79 -1.81 1.60
N PRO A 40 -20.76 -2.65 1.20
CA PRO A 40 -21.80 -2.23 0.25
C PRO A 40 -22.60 -1.01 0.72
N PHE A 41 -22.63 -0.75 2.04
CA PHE A 41 -23.38 0.34 2.65
C PHE A 41 -22.59 1.65 2.75
N ASP A 42 -21.30 1.66 2.41
CA ASP A 42 -20.45 2.84 2.53
C ASP A 42 -20.98 4.06 1.76
N ARG A 43 -21.57 3.85 0.57
CA ARG A 43 -22.18 4.95 -0.20
C ARG A 43 -23.38 5.53 0.52
N TYR A 44 -24.18 4.67 1.13
CA TYR A 44 -25.35 5.09 1.90
C TYR A 44 -24.93 5.90 3.13
N ASP A 45 -23.89 5.46 3.82
CA ASP A 45 -23.36 6.16 5.00
C ASP A 45 -22.71 7.48 4.61
N ALA A 46 -22.01 7.54 3.46
CA ALA A 46 -21.44 8.78 2.93
C ALA A 46 -22.50 9.86 2.64
N VAL A 47 -23.64 9.47 2.05
CA VAL A 47 -24.76 10.41 1.80
C VAL A 47 -25.36 10.95 3.11
N ARG A 48 -25.18 10.23 4.22
CA ARG A 48 -25.66 10.62 5.56
C ARG A 48 -24.60 11.20 6.47
N ASN A 49 -23.39 11.44 5.98
CA ASN A 49 -22.24 11.85 6.80
C ASN A 49 -21.95 10.89 7.98
N GLN A 50 -22.20 9.60 7.80
CA GLN A 50 -21.93 8.54 8.79
C GLN A 50 -20.71 7.68 8.40
N ARG A 51 -19.94 8.13 7.41
CA ARG A 51 -18.75 7.42 6.96
C ARG A 51 -17.64 7.58 8.01
N ALA A 52 -17.16 6.45 8.54
CA ALA A 52 -16.03 6.43 9.46
C ALA A 52 -14.73 6.85 8.75
N ASP A 53 -13.86 7.56 9.45
CA ASP A 53 -12.53 7.91 8.95
C ASP A 53 -11.64 6.66 8.83
N GLN A 54 -10.78 6.64 7.81
CA GLN A 54 -9.84 5.52 7.58
C GLN A 54 -8.63 5.55 8.53
N SER A 55 -8.42 6.67 9.23
CA SER A 55 -7.26 6.89 10.10
C SER A 55 -7.61 7.82 11.25
N PHE A 56 -7.00 7.61 12.40
CA PHE A 56 -7.07 8.51 13.53
C PHE A 56 -5.67 9.03 13.90
N MET A 57 -5.61 10.11 14.66
CA MET A 57 -4.36 10.59 15.27
C MET A 57 -4.24 9.93 16.65
N ASP A 58 -3.12 9.27 16.90
CA ASP A 58 -2.83 8.73 18.23
C ASP A 58 -2.32 9.83 19.19
N ASP A 59 -2.17 9.46 20.46
CA ASP A 59 -1.76 10.37 21.54
C ASP A 59 -0.35 10.97 21.32
N TYR A 60 0.44 10.39 20.42
CA TYR A 60 1.79 10.83 20.07
C TYR A 60 1.82 11.69 18.79
N GLY A 61 0.65 12.03 18.26
CA GLY A 61 0.54 12.80 17.02
C GLY A 61 0.90 12.00 15.78
N VAL A 62 0.86 10.66 15.84
CA VAL A 62 1.11 9.80 14.68
C VAL A 62 -0.21 9.39 14.05
N ARG A 63 -0.33 9.53 12.73
CA ARG A 63 -1.50 9.05 11.98
C ARG A 63 -1.46 7.52 11.91
N ARG A 64 -2.48 6.88 12.48
CA ARG A 64 -2.65 5.42 12.49
C ARG A 64 -3.89 5.01 11.70
N PRO A 65 -3.86 3.87 11.02
CA PRO A 65 -5.04 3.35 10.35
C PRO A 65 -6.11 2.90 11.35
N ASP A 66 -7.38 3.22 11.09
CA ASP A 66 -8.49 2.77 11.93
C ASP A 66 -9.00 1.38 11.50
N ILE A 67 -8.23 0.36 11.86
CA ILE A 67 -8.60 -1.03 11.57
C ILE A 67 -9.84 -1.46 12.36
N ARG A 68 -9.99 -0.93 13.58
CA ARG A 68 -11.12 -1.29 14.46
C ARG A 68 -12.41 -0.71 13.93
N GLY A 69 -12.40 0.57 13.53
CA GLY A 69 -13.51 1.21 12.85
C GLY A 69 -13.88 0.45 11.57
N ARG A 70 -12.91 -0.10 10.83
CA ARG A 70 -13.16 -0.82 9.57
C ARG A 70 -13.60 -2.29 9.73
N LEU A 71 -13.18 -2.99 10.79
CA LEU A 71 -13.52 -4.41 11.01
C LEU A 71 -14.60 -4.63 12.07
N GLY A 72 -14.89 -3.63 12.89
CA GLY A 72 -15.86 -3.70 13.98
C GLY A 72 -17.31 -3.69 13.50
N PRO A 73 -18.27 -4.04 14.37
CA PRO A 73 -19.69 -3.93 14.08
C PRO A 73 -20.08 -2.48 13.76
N ARG A 74 -21.19 -2.33 13.05
CA ARG A 74 -21.82 -1.04 12.79
C ARG A 74 -22.82 -0.81 13.92
N ASP A 75 -22.33 -0.27 15.02
CA ASP A 75 -23.11 0.06 16.23
C ASP A 75 -24.12 1.18 15.95
#